data_AF-A0A497CRL1-F1
#
_entry.id   AF-A0A497CRL1-F1
#
_cell.length_a   1.000
_cell.length_b   1.000
_cell.length_c   1.000
_cell.angle_alpha   90.00
_cell.angle_beta   90.00
_cell.angle_gamma   90.00
#
_symmetry.space_group_name_H-M   'P 1'
#
loop_
_entity.id
_entity.type
_entity.pdbx_description
1 polymer ?
#
loop_
_entity_poly.entity_id
_entity_poly.type
_entity_poly.pdbx_seq_one_letter_code
_entity_poly.pdbx_strand_id
1 'polypeptide(L)'
;MIPSQTIAQDTAKVFVALWDSPPESDLYWGMKYGMKTYFSKDADWEVVSKTNPDTKIRERILFYNNKLNLCVDAMAYHTDSIKTTITDFIEYAYATDSNKLVIYAGHDGLMDFDIDVVPQKNKCDVMVFSCVSDYYFSPFVEMTLSTYTFMAPEAYVVMAAIESWANGDNEKEIRKNTAKAYAKYQRITAAQAENTFLTKH
;
A
#
# COMPACT_ATOMS: atom_id res chain seq x y z
N MET A 1 -23.17 -11.49 12.90
CA MET A 1 -23.81 -10.17 13.07
C MET A 1 -22.72 -9.29 13.64
N ILE A 2 -22.04 -8.51 12.80
CA ILE A 2 -20.92 -7.65 13.23
C ILE A 2 -21.52 -6.56 14.10
N PRO A 3 -21.03 -6.33 15.34
CA PRO A 3 -21.56 -5.29 16.20
C PRO A 3 -21.47 -3.94 15.48
N SER A 4 -22.63 -3.34 15.28
CA SER A 4 -22.76 -1.92 14.98
C SER A 4 -22.06 -1.13 16.09
N GLN A 5 -21.11 -0.27 15.72
CA GLN A 5 -20.43 0.73 16.55
C GLN A 5 -19.22 0.25 17.36
N THR A 6 -18.10 0.01 16.65
CA THR A 6 -16.87 0.80 16.78
C THR A 6 -16.19 0.74 15.41
N ILE A 7 -16.34 1.79 14.59
CA ILE A 7 -15.52 1.89 13.37
C ILE A 7 -14.08 2.05 13.87
N ALA A 8 -13.16 1.23 13.37
CA ALA A 8 -11.74 1.24 13.75
C ALA A 8 -11.22 2.69 13.84
N GLN A 9 -10.52 3.02 14.92
CA GLN A 9 -9.90 4.34 15.11
C GLN A 9 -8.84 4.61 14.03
N ASP A 10 -8.18 3.56 13.56
CA ASP A 10 -7.11 3.62 12.56
C ASP A 10 -7.56 2.97 11.26
N THR A 11 -7.29 3.65 10.15
CA THR A 11 -7.61 3.17 8.80
C THR A 11 -6.40 3.36 7.91
N ALA A 12 -5.95 2.27 7.31
CA ALA A 12 -5.00 2.31 6.21
C ALA A 12 -5.76 2.30 4.87
N LYS A 13 -5.39 3.18 3.95
CA LYS A 13 -5.97 3.24 2.61
C LYS A 13 -4.92 2.88 1.57
N VAL A 14 -5.22 1.89 0.73
CA VAL A 14 -4.25 1.33 -0.23
C VAL A 14 -4.75 1.53 -1.64
N PHE A 15 -3.98 2.28 -2.43
CA PHE A 15 -4.18 2.53 -3.85
C PHE A 15 -3.32 1.54 -4.63
N VAL A 16 -3.97 0.58 -5.29
CA VAL A 16 -3.30 -0.47 -6.05
C VAL A 16 -3.43 -0.19 -7.54
N ALA A 17 -2.31 0.04 -8.21
CA ALA A 17 -2.25 0.21 -9.67
C ALA A 17 -2.04 -1.17 -10.33
N LEU A 18 -3.05 -1.66 -11.06
CA LEU A 18 -2.98 -2.96 -11.75
C LEU A 18 -2.06 -2.89 -12.99
N TRP A 19 -1.40 -4.01 -13.31
CA TRP A 19 -0.51 -4.19 -14.47
C TRP A 19 -1.20 -4.98 -15.59
N ASP A 20 -1.69 -4.26 -16.60
CA ASP A 20 -2.33 -4.72 -17.85
C ASP A 20 -2.99 -6.12 -17.83
N SER A 21 -3.78 -6.41 -16.80
CA SER A 21 -4.43 -7.70 -16.57
C SER A 21 -5.79 -7.52 -15.88
N PRO A 22 -6.75 -8.43 -16.09
CA PRO A 22 -7.96 -8.51 -15.26
C PRO A 22 -7.61 -8.64 -13.77
N PRO A 23 -8.45 -8.14 -12.83
CA PRO A 23 -8.16 -8.15 -11.40
C PRO A 23 -7.80 -9.52 -10.84
N GLU A 24 -8.45 -10.60 -11.30
CA GLU A 24 -8.23 -11.97 -10.83
C GLU A 24 -6.85 -12.52 -11.20
N SER A 25 -6.28 -12.02 -12.29
CA SER A 25 -4.97 -12.43 -12.81
C SER A 25 -3.90 -11.37 -12.60
N ASP A 26 -4.20 -10.26 -11.92
CA ASP A 26 -3.24 -9.19 -11.70
C ASP A 26 -2.25 -9.53 -10.57
N LEU A 27 -0.97 -9.22 -10.78
CA LEU A 27 0.12 -9.56 -9.86
C LEU A 27 -0.05 -8.90 -8.49
N TYR A 28 -0.54 -7.66 -8.46
CA TYR A 28 -0.68 -6.85 -7.26
C TYR A 28 -2.06 -7.00 -6.60
N TRP A 29 -2.97 -7.76 -7.22
CA TRP A 29 -4.34 -7.94 -6.72
C TRP A 29 -4.81 -9.39 -6.61
N GLY A 30 -5.09 -10.07 -7.71
CA GLY A 30 -5.76 -11.38 -7.73
C GLY A 30 -4.83 -12.60 -7.78
N MET A 31 -3.58 -12.44 -8.21
CA MET A 31 -2.60 -13.52 -8.16
C MET A 31 -2.27 -13.93 -6.71
N LYS A 32 -1.51 -15.03 -6.55
CA LYS A 32 -1.23 -15.67 -5.25
C LYS A 32 -0.82 -14.69 -4.14
N TYR A 33 0.01 -13.70 -4.46
CA TYR A 33 0.52 -12.70 -3.52
C TYR A 33 -0.04 -11.30 -3.78
N GLY A 34 -1.08 -11.18 -4.59
CA GLY A 34 -1.79 -9.91 -4.77
C GLY A 34 -2.65 -9.57 -3.55
N MET A 35 -2.96 -8.29 -3.37
CA MET A 35 -3.61 -7.73 -2.19
C MET A 35 -4.88 -8.49 -1.79
N LYS A 36 -5.82 -8.65 -2.74
CA LYS A 36 -7.06 -9.37 -2.51
C LYS A 36 -6.82 -10.80 -2.06
N THR A 37 -6.00 -11.54 -2.80
CA THR A 37 -5.81 -12.97 -2.56
C THR A 37 -5.02 -13.24 -1.30
N TYR A 38 -4.00 -12.43 -1.00
CA TYR A 38 -3.17 -12.62 0.17
C TYR A 38 -3.91 -12.25 1.46
N PHE A 39 -4.54 -11.07 1.53
CA PHE A 39 -5.33 -10.66 2.70
C PHE A 39 -6.51 -11.61 2.96
N SER A 40 -7.23 -12.04 1.92
CA SER A 40 -8.38 -12.94 2.09
C SER A 40 -7.99 -14.36 2.56
N LYS A 41 -6.71 -14.74 2.48
CA LYS A 41 -6.20 -16.05 2.91
C LYS A 41 -5.49 -15.99 4.26
N ASP A 42 -5.16 -14.80 4.73
CA ASP A 42 -4.54 -14.64 6.03
C ASP A 42 -5.56 -14.90 7.14
N ALA A 43 -5.14 -15.59 8.20
CA ALA A 43 -6.05 -16.02 9.26
C ALA A 43 -6.49 -14.88 10.19
N ASP A 44 -5.76 -13.76 10.18
CA ASP A 44 -6.01 -12.61 11.06
C ASP A 44 -6.83 -11.51 10.36
N TRP A 45 -7.12 -11.67 9.07
CA TRP A 45 -7.79 -10.69 8.23
C TRP A 45 -9.14 -11.20 7.73
N GLU A 46 -10.19 -10.38 7.90
CA GLU A 46 -11.54 -10.67 7.45
C GLU A 46 -11.98 -9.70 6.36
N VAL A 47 -12.70 -10.21 5.36
CA VAL A 47 -13.36 -9.35 4.34
C VAL A 47 -14.66 -8.81 4.92
N VAL A 48 -14.71 -7.50 5.18
CA VAL A 48 -15.90 -6.80 5.67
C VAL A 48 -16.87 -6.47 4.55
N SER A 49 -16.34 -5.96 3.44
CA SER A 49 -17.14 -5.63 2.27
C SER A 49 -16.32 -5.68 0.99
N LYS A 50 -17.02 -5.88 -0.13
CA LYS A 50 -16.46 -5.87 -1.47
C LYS A 50 -17.43 -5.13 -2.40
N THR A 51 -16.91 -4.19 -3.16
CA THR A 51 -17.69 -3.33 -4.06
C THR A 51 -16.94 -3.09 -5.37
N ASN A 52 -17.68 -2.72 -6.41
CA ASN A 52 -17.14 -2.31 -7.69
C ASN A 52 -17.62 -0.87 -7.95
N PRO A 53 -16.92 0.14 -7.39
CA PRO A 53 -17.51 1.45 -7.16
C PRO A 53 -17.68 2.34 -8.41
N ASP A 54 -16.82 2.24 -9.44
CA ASP A 54 -16.86 3.12 -10.62
C ASP A 54 -15.97 2.61 -11.79
N THR A 55 -15.93 3.37 -12.89
CA THR A 55 -15.06 3.28 -14.08
C THR A 55 -13.56 3.28 -13.81
N LYS A 56 -13.06 3.96 -12.76
CA LYS A 56 -11.61 4.01 -12.46
C LYS A 56 -11.12 2.95 -11.47
N ILE A 57 -11.99 2.43 -10.61
CA ILE A 57 -11.67 1.41 -9.59
C ILE A 57 -12.48 0.14 -9.88
N ARG A 58 -11.78 -0.92 -10.30
CA ARG A 58 -12.40 -2.21 -10.65
C ARG A 58 -13.01 -2.91 -9.45
N GLU A 59 -12.28 -2.91 -8.34
CA GLU A 59 -12.65 -3.63 -7.14
C GLU A 59 -12.13 -2.86 -5.92
N ARG A 60 -12.99 -2.71 -4.91
CA ARG A 60 -12.64 -2.14 -3.62
C ARG A 60 -13.04 -3.13 -2.53
N ILE A 61 -12.10 -3.46 -1.65
CA ILE A 61 -12.31 -4.40 -0.56
C ILE A 61 -11.92 -3.73 0.74
N LEU A 62 -12.83 -3.78 1.72
CA LEU A 62 -12.56 -3.40 3.08
C LEU A 62 -12.19 -4.66 3.87
N PHE A 63 -10.96 -4.70 4.37
CA PHE A 63 -10.49 -5.74 5.27
C PHE A 63 -10.47 -5.24 6.72
N TYR A 64 -10.67 -6.14 7.67
CA TYR A 64 -10.56 -5.86 9.09
C TYR A 64 -9.65 -6.88 9.78
N ASN A 65 -8.76 -6.40 10.63
CA ASN A 65 -7.95 -7.23 11.52
C ASN A 65 -8.38 -6.97 12.97
N ASN A 66 -9.00 -7.97 13.59
CA ASN A 66 -9.54 -7.84 14.95
C ASN A 66 -8.43 -7.72 16.02
N LYS A 67 -7.27 -8.35 15.81
CA LYS A 67 -6.15 -8.28 16.78
C LYS A 67 -5.54 -6.88 16.84
N LEU A 68 -5.45 -6.23 15.68
CA LEU A 68 -4.91 -4.88 15.54
C LEU A 68 -5.98 -3.79 15.65
N ASN A 69 -7.27 -4.17 15.71
CA ASN A 69 -8.41 -3.25 15.60
C ASN A 69 -8.27 -2.26 14.42
N LEU A 70 -7.89 -2.79 13.25
CA LEU A 70 -7.47 -2.00 12.09
C LEU A 70 -8.35 -2.31 10.87
N CYS A 71 -8.74 -1.27 10.15
CA CYS A 71 -9.36 -1.40 8.82
C CYS A 71 -8.34 -1.09 7.71
N VAL A 72 -8.35 -1.90 6.64
CA VAL A 72 -7.63 -1.65 5.39
C VAL A 72 -8.63 -1.47 4.26
N ASP A 73 -8.69 -0.27 3.70
CA ASP A 73 -9.50 0.08 2.54
C ASP A 73 -8.65 -0.01 1.26
N ALA A 74 -8.68 -1.16 0.59
CA ALA A 74 -7.87 -1.44 -0.58
C ALA A 74 -8.66 -1.26 -1.88
N MET A 75 -8.11 -0.50 -2.83
CA MET A 75 -8.76 -0.16 -4.10
C MET A 75 -7.85 -0.57 -5.28
N ALA A 76 -8.37 -1.43 -6.14
CA ALA A 76 -7.73 -1.83 -7.39
C ALA A 76 -8.17 -0.91 -8.53
N TYR A 77 -7.24 -0.05 -8.98
CA TYR A 77 -7.46 0.86 -10.09
C TYR A 77 -7.31 0.16 -11.44
N HIS A 78 -7.93 0.69 -12.49
CA HIS A 78 -7.72 0.18 -13.83
C HIS A 78 -6.26 0.33 -14.30
N THR A 79 -5.84 -0.57 -15.20
CA THR A 79 -4.47 -0.66 -15.74
C THR A 79 -4.10 0.54 -16.61
N ASP A 80 -5.07 1.15 -17.29
CA ASP A 80 -4.92 2.40 -18.05
C ASP A 80 -4.97 3.66 -17.16
N SER A 81 -5.18 3.48 -15.86
CA SER A 81 -5.42 4.56 -14.90
C SER A 81 -4.27 4.75 -13.92
N ILE A 82 -3.04 4.28 -14.22
CA ILE A 82 -1.87 4.43 -13.33
C ILE A 82 -1.64 5.91 -13.00
N LYS A 83 -1.68 6.80 -14.01
CA LYS A 83 -1.56 8.25 -13.81
C LYS A 83 -2.61 8.76 -12.81
N THR A 84 -3.87 8.40 -13.03
CA THR A 84 -4.98 8.75 -12.13
C THR A 84 -4.81 8.15 -10.73
N THR A 85 -4.28 6.94 -10.63
CA THR A 85 -4.03 6.26 -9.35
C THR A 85 -3.02 7.02 -8.51
N ILE A 86 -1.91 7.42 -9.13
CA ILE A 86 -0.84 8.19 -8.48
C ILE A 86 -1.37 9.58 -8.08
N THR A 87 -2.09 10.27 -8.97
CA THR A 87 -2.72 11.56 -8.64
C THR A 87 -3.70 11.45 -7.49
N ASP A 88 -4.64 10.51 -7.54
CA ASP A 88 -5.62 10.28 -6.46
C ASP A 88 -4.94 9.94 -5.13
N PHE A 89 -3.89 9.12 -5.15
CA PHE A 89 -3.10 8.74 -3.98
C PHE A 89 -2.44 9.98 -3.33
N ILE A 90 -1.76 10.81 -4.14
CA ILE A 90 -1.07 12.01 -3.65
C ILE A 90 -2.09 13.02 -3.10
N GLU A 91 -3.15 13.30 -3.85
CA GLU A 91 -4.20 14.24 -3.42
C GLU A 91 -4.89 13.77 -2.14
N TYR A 92 -5.12 12.45 -2.00
CA TYR A 92 -5.68 11.88 -0.77
C TYR A 92 -4.75 12.06 0.43
N ALA A 93 -3.43 11.86 0.24
CA ALA A 93 -2.44 12.08 1.29
C ALA A 93 -2.38 13.55 1.78
N TYR A 94 -2.67 14.52 0.89
CA TYR A 94 -2.78 15.93 1.26
C TYR A 94 -4.08 16.28 1.99
N ALA A 95 -5.17 15.58 1.67
CA ALA A 95 -6.50 15.94 2.13
C ALA A 95 -6.93 15.23 3.44
N THR A 96 -6.38 14.05 3.72
CA THR A 96 -6.84 13.17 4.80
C THR A 96 -6.33 13.54 6.20
N ASP A 97 -6.74 12.77 7.22
CA ASP A 97 -6.40 12.99 8.63
C ASP A 97 -5.02 12.42 9.00
N SER A 98 -4.35 13.03 9.98
CA SER A 98 -2.97 12.68 10.34
C SER A 98 -2.79 11.35 11.04
N ASN A 99 -3.86 10.75 11.56
CA ASN A 99 -3.84 9.44 12.20
C ASN A 99 -4.08 8.27 11.23
N LYS A 100 -3.97 8.52 9.92
CA LYS A 100 -4.19 7.50 8.88
C LYS A 100 -2.87 7.12 8.21
N LEU A 101 -2.89 5.95 7.59
CA LEU A 101 -1.84 5.48 6.70
C LEU A 101 -2.36 5.47 5.27
N VAL A 102 -1.59 6.05 4.34
CA VAL A 102 -1.92 6.07 2.92
C VAL A 102 -0.82 5.39 2.13
N ILE A 103 -1.20 4.42 1.29
CA ILE A 103 -0.25 3.54 0.61
C ILE A 103 -0.51 3.54 -0.87
N TYR A 104 0.55 3.66 -1.66
CA TYR A 104 0.56 3.29 -3.07
C TYR A 104 1.29 1.95 -3.24
N ALA A 105 0.72 1.05 -4.03
CA ALA A 105 1.35 -0.22 -4.40
C ALA A 105 1.11 -0.53 -5.89
N GLY A 106 2.18 -0.76 -6.65
CA GLY A 106 2.08 -1.15 -8.05
C GLY A 106 3.23 -0.64 -8.90
N HIS A 107 3.00 -0.57 -10.21
CA HIS A 107 4.01 -0.06 -11.15
C HIS A 107 4.38 1.40 -10.85
N ASP A 108 5.64 1.77 -11.05
CA ASP A 108 6.07 3.16 -10.90
C ASP A 108 5.82 3.92 -12.21
N GLY A 109 4.61 4.47 -12.35
CA GLY A 109 4.25 5.24 -13.56
C GLY A 109 5.03 6.54 -13.73
N LEU A 110 5.62 7.08 -12.64
CA LEU A 110 6.45 8.29 -12.71
C LEU A 110 7.79 8.05 -13.42
N MET A 111 8.16 6.78 -13.65
CA MET A 111 9.26 6.42 -14.53
C MET A 111 8.95 6.69 -16.01
N ASP A 112 7.67 6.71 -16.38
CA ASP A 112 7.21 6.74 -17.78
C ASP A 112 6.58 8.09 -18.16
N PHE A 113 6.07 8.84 -17.19
CA PHE A 113 5.35 10.09 -17.43
C PHE A 113 5.43 11.08 -16.27
N ASP A 114 5.21 12.35 -16.60
CA ASP A 114 4.98 13.40 -15.62
C ASP A 114 3.50 13.50 -15.20
N ILE A 115 3.30 14.07 -14.00
CA ILE A 115 1.98 14.40 -13.42
C ILE A 115 1.90 15.89 -13.09
N ASP A 116 0.71 16.47 -13.28
CA ASP A 116 0.44 17.87 -12.98
C ASP A 116 -0.10 18.04 -11.56
N VAL A 117 0.64 17.55 -10.56
CA VAL A 117 0.29 17.71 -9.14
C VAL A 117 1.22 18.73 -8.50
N VAL A 118 0.64 19.77 -7.89
CA VAL A 118 1.41 20.75 -7.11
C VAL A 118 1.83 20.10 -5.78
N PRO A 119 3.14 20.00 -5.48
CA PRO A 119 3.61 19.41 -4.23
C PRO A 119 3.08 20.14 -2.99
N GLN A 120 2.63 19.37 -2.01
CA GLN A 120 2.16 19.87 -0.71
C GLN A 120 2.65 18.93 0.38
N LYS A 121 2.61 19.40 1.63
CA LYS A 121 2.90 18.54 2.77
C LYS A 121 1.75 17.55 2.99
N ASN A 122 2.01 16.25 2.95
CA ASN A 122 1.04 15.24 3.36
C ASN A 122 0.68 15.39 4.84
N LYS A 123 -0.59 15.15 5.16
CA LYS A 123 -1.11 15.27 6.52
C LYS A 123 -0.92 14.00 7.34
N CYS A 124 -0.79 12.86 6.66
CA CYS A 124 -0.80 11.51 7.20
C CYS A 124 0.52 10.78 6.93
N ASP A 125 0.67 9.59 7.51
CA ASP A 125 1.77 8.71 7.13
C ASP A 125 1.57 8.17 5.71
N VAL A 126 2.68 8.08 4.97
CA VAL A 126 2.68 7.67 3.56
C VAL A 126 3.70 6.58 3.34
N MET A 127 3.31 5.50 2.67
CA MET A 127 4.22 4.45 2.22
C MET A 127 4.04 4.18 0.73
N VAL A 128 5.14 3.93 0.02
CA VAL A 128 5.10 3.70 -1.43
C VAL A 128 5.88 2.45 -1.80
N PHE A 129 5.18 1.46 -2.32
CA PHE A 129 5.72 0.21 -2.85
C PHE A 129 5.63 0.22 -4.39
N SER A 130 6.68 0.69 -5.02
CA SER A 130 6.90 0.63 -6.47
C SER A 130 8.41 0.47 -6.73
N CYS A 131 8.86 0.51 -7.97
CA CYS A 131 10.30 0.44 -8.27
C CYS A 131 10.96 1.80 -8.06
N VAL A 132 11.98 1.88 -7.19
CA VAL A 132 12.77 3.12 -6.99
C VAL A 132 11.89 4.30 -6.53
N SER A 133 10.85 4.00 -5.75
CA SER A 133 9.83 4.96 -5.34
C SER A 133 10.38 6.15 -4.55
N ASP A 134 11.49 5.95 -3.83
CA ASP A 134 12.16 7.03 -3.10
C ASP A 134 12.53 8.20 -4.00
N TYR A 135 13.07 7.92 -5.19
CA TYR A 135 13.48 8.96 -6.13
C TYR A 135 12.28 9.66 -6.79
N TYR A 136 11.31 8.88 -7.27
CA TYR A 136 10.22 9.39 -8.10
C TYR A 136 9.10 10.06 -7.30
N PHE A 137 8.80 9.59 -6.09
CA PHE A 137 7.69 10.11 -5.28
C PHE A 137 8.11 11.21 -4.29
N SER A 138 9.39 11.30 -3.91
CA SER A 138 9.88 12.33 -2.98
C SER A 138 9.60 13.79 -3.38
N PRO A 139 9.54 14.15 -4.68
CA PRO A 139 9.10 15.50 -5.07
C PRO A 139 7.65 15.83 -4.70
N PHE A 140 6.80 14.84 -4.44
CA PHE A 140 5.37 15.00 -4.23
C PHE A 140 4.94 14.69 -2.79
N VAL A 141 5.50 13.66 -2.15
CA VAL A 141 5.05 13.21 -0.81
C VAL A 141 6.23 12.92 0.12
N GLU A 142 6.11 13.28 1.39
CA GLU A 142 7.06 12.87 2.44
C GLU A 142 6.70 11.44 2.89
N MET A 143 7.54 10.47 2.57
CA MET A 143 7.29 9.05 2.80
C MET A 143 7.90 8.56 4.12
N THR A 144 7.09 7.86 4.91
CA THR A 144 7.53 7.10 6.10
C THR A 144 8.31 5.85 5.68
N LEU A 145 7.93 5.23 4.56
CA LEU A 145 8.62 4.08 3.97
C LEU A 145 8.55 4.14 2.43
N SER A 146 9.70 4.02 1.78
CA SER A 146 9.84 3.99 0.33
C SER A 146 10.75 2.82 -0.09
N THR A 147 10.98 2.69 -1.39
CA THR A 147 11.86 1.69 -1.99
C THR A 147 13.01 2.38 -2.73
N TYR A 148 14.21 1.83 -2.58
CA TYR A 148 15.42 2.34 -3.23
C TYR A 148 15.77 1.55 -4.50
N THR A 149 15.35 0.28 -4.58
CA THR A 149 15.68 -0.62 -5.69
C THR A 149 14.44 -1.04 -6.46
N PHE A 150 14.63 -1.69 -7.60
CA PHE A 150 13.57 -2.47 -8.23
C PHE A 150 13.08 -3.57 -7.28
N MET A 151 11.77 -3.73 -7.16
CA MET A 151 11.14 -4.76 -6.33
C MET A 151 9.70 -5.03 -6.78
N ALA A 152 9.16 -6.22 -6.48
CA ALA A 152 7.78 -6.57 -6.80
C ALA A 152 6.83 -6.19 -5.66
N PRO A 153 5.93 -5.19 -5.80
CA PRO A 153 5.10 -4.66 -4.71
C PRO A 153 3.92 -5.57 -4.34
N GLU A 154 4.26 -6.77 -3.89
CA GLU A 154 3.31 -7.80 -3.50
C GLU A 154 2.79 -7.58 -2.08
N ALA A 155 1.61 -8.14 -1.80
CA ALA A 155 0.83 -7.85 -0.61
C ALA A 155 1.48 -8.28 0.70
N TYR A 156 2.37 -9.26 0.71
CA TYR A 156 3.05 -9.67 1.95
C TYR A 156 3.99 -8.58 2.49
N VAL A 157 4.57 -7.77 1.61
CA VAL A 157 5.40 -6.62 2.01
C VAL A 157 4.51 -5.52 2.57
N VAL A 158 3.42 -5.23 1.85
CA VAL A 158 2.46 -4.18 2.22
C VAL A 158 1.78 -4.51 3.56
N MET A 159 1.34 -5.76 3.75
CA MET A 159 0.75 -6.23 5.00
C MET A 159 1.74 -6.09 6.16
N ALA A 160 2.98 -6.55 6.01
CA ALA A 160 3.98 -6.44 7.08
C ALA A 160 4.25 -4.99 7.50
N ALA A 161 4.26 -4.05 6.54
CA ALA A 161 4.41 -2.63 6.83
C ALA A 161 3.19 -2.04 7.55
N ILE A 162 1.97 -2.38 7.09
CA ILE A 162 0.71 -1.97 7.72
C ILE A 162 0.63 -2.47 9.17
N GLU A 163 0.94 -3.74 9.40
CA GLU A 163 0.87 -4.34 10.73
C GLU A 163 1.91 -3.72 11.67
N SER A 164 3.12 -3.43 11.18
CA SER A 164 4.14 -2.74 11.97
C SER A 164 3.70 -1.32 12.33
N TRP A 165 3.17 -0.56 11.37
CA TRP A 165 2.61 0.77 11.61
C TRP A 165 1.48 0.75 12.65
N ALA A 166 0.53 -0.18 12.53
CA ALA A 166 -0.61 -0.28 13.44
C ALA A 166 -0.21 -0.69 14.87
N ASN A 167 0.94 -1.36 15.04
CA ASN A 167 1.50 -1.64 16.36
C ASN A 167 2.23 -0.44 17.00
N GLY A 168 2.32 0.70 16.30
CA GLY A 168 3.03 1.88 16.77
C GLY A 168 4.56 1.74 16.67
N ASP A 169 5.06 0.85 15.82
CA ASP A 169 6.50 0.73 15.56
C ASP A 169 7.03 2.03 14.96
N ASN A 170 8.26 2.40 15.34
CA ASN A 170 8.95 3.53 14.69
C ASN A 170 9.44 3.13 13.28
N GLU A 171 9.81 4.12 12.47
CA GLU A 171 10.22 3.93 11.08
C GLU A 171 11.31 2.85 10.88
N LYS A 172 12.27 2.77 11.80
CA LYS A 172 13.35 1.77 11.73
C LYS A 172 12.80 0.35 11.90
N GLU A 173 11.88 0.13 12.84
CA GLU A 173 11.27 -1.19 13.03
C GLU A 173 10.28 -1.49 11.89
N ILE A 174 9.54 -0.50 11.38
CA ILE A 174 8.71 -0.65 10.16
C ILE A 174 9.56 -1.14 8.99
N ARG A 175 10.68 -0.46 8.70
CA ARG A 175 11.61 -0.85 7.63
C ARG A 175 12.11 -2.27 7.79
N LYS A 176 12.57 -2.60 9.00
CA LYS A 176 13.14 -3.91 9.33
C LYS A 176 12.11 -5.04 9.24
N ASN A 177 10.89 -4.83 9.73
CA ASN A 177 9.82 -5.83 9.66
C ASN A 177 9.33 -6.04 8.23
N THR A 178 9.23 -4.96 7.46
CA THR A 178 8.95 -5.00 6.02
C THR A 178 10.04 -5.75 5.25
N ALA A 179 11.31 -5.44 5.53
CA ALA A 179 12.46 -6.12 4.92
C ALA A 179 12.52 -7.61 5.27
N LYS A 180 12.23 -8.00 6.51
CA LYS A 180 12.13 -9.43 6.89
C LYS A 180 11.06 -10.16 6.10
N ALA A 181 9.89 -9.55 5.91
CA ALA A 181 8.84 -10.13 5.07
C ALA A 181 9.34 -10.29 3.63
N TYR A 182 9.93 -9.24 3.06
CA TYR A 182 10.50 -9.30 1.71
C TYR A 182 11.58 -10.40 1.56
N ALA A 183 12.52 -10.48 2.50
CA ALA A 183 13.58 -11.48 2.54
C ALA A 183 13.06 -12.92 2.45
N LYS A 184 11.98 -13.22 3.20
CA LYS A 184 11.36 -14.55 3.23
C LYS A 184 10.86 -14.99 1.84
N TYR A 185 10.21 -14.10 1.10
CA TYR A 185 9.63 -14.44 -0.20
C TYR A 185 10.66 -14.39 -1.34
N GLN A 186 11.59 -13.44 -1.29
CA GLN A 186 12.67 -13.32 -2.27
C GLN A 186 13.83 -14.31 -2.04
N ARG A 187 13.83 -15.02 -0.89
CA ARG A 187 14.87 -15.99 -0.50
C ARG A 187 16.27 -15.35 -0.41
N ILE A 188 16.31 -14.14 0.15
CA ILE A 188 17.54 -13.38 0.44
C ILE A 188 17.68 -13.18 1.95
N THR A 189 18.84 -12.68 2.40
CA THR A 189 19.02 -12.33 3.81
C THR A 189 18.25 -11.06 4.19
N ALA A 190 17.90 -10.91 5.47
CA ALA A 190 17.27 -9.69 5.97
C ALA A 190 18.11 -8.45 5.69
N ALA A 191 19.43 -8.53 5.89
CA ALA A 191 20.35 -7.43 5.59
C ALA A 191 20.36 -7.02 4.11
N GLN A 192 20.24 -7.98 3.18
CA GLN A 192 20.10 -7.67 1.76
C GLN A 192 18.76 -7.01 1.46
N ALA A 193 17.67 -7.52 2.05
CA ALA A 193 16.33 -6.94 1.86
C ALA A 193 16.20 -5.53 2.44
N GLU A 194 16.91 -5.21 3.53
CA GLU A 194 16.90 -3.86 4.12
C GLU A 194 17.44 -2.79 3.16
N ASN A 195 18.29 -3.16 2.20
CA ASN A 195 18.78 -2.25 1.17
C ASN A 195 17.72 -1.90 0.11
N THR A 196 16.61 -2.64 0.06
CA THR A 196 15.47 -2.33 -0.84
C THR A 196 14.61 -1.20 -0.30
N PHE A 197 14.60 -0.96 1.02
CA PHE A 197 13.68 -0.02 1.65
C PHE A 197 14.42 1.16 2.28
N LEU A 198 13.80 2.34 2.24
CA LEU A 198 14.26 3.56 2.91
C LEU A 198 13.14 4.11 3.79
N THR A 199 13.54 4.85 4.81
CA THR A 199 12.65 5.60 5.70
C THR A 199 13.04 7.06 5.63
N LYS A 200 12.15 7.94 6.12
CA LYS A 200 12.44 9.35 6.23
C LYS A 200 13.78 9.59 6.97
N HIS A 201 14.55 10.55 6.46
CA HIS A 201 15.77 11.05 7.10
C HIS A 201 15.48 12.27 7.97
#